data_AF-A0AAW3XLI4-F1
#
_entry.id   AF-A0AAW3XLI4-F1
#
_cell.length_a   1.000
_cell.length_b   1.000
_cell.length_c   1.000
_cell.angle_alpha   90.00
_cell.angle_beta   90.00
_cell.angle_gamma   90.00
#
_symmetry.space_group_name_H-M   'P 1'
#
loop_
_entity.id
_entity.type
_entity.pdbx_description
1 polymer ?
#
loop_
_entity_poly.entity_id
_entity_poly.type
_entity_poly.pdbx_seq_one_letter_code
_entity_poly.pdbx_strand_id
1 'polypeptide(L)'
;MIKFPTKKRVDLYKNAVSSEQLQLDLAAAQEFMFDAWETDDLDVVLKLIRKAIKKSPLCADAYSFYCEISEEPPESKIGTLETALYAASVALGEDFQEFAGNFWGFVETRPYMRAKAALADALWESGNFYPAMSHCHEMLKLNPNDNQGIRHLLANYYLELEMVDDLSVLLDDYSGDMRPFLQYTRALLAYRQSSPDADDIAKAAISSNKHIPSLLSKCKLQPKSNSGYITLGEMDEAIDYINHNIKPWIRTPNAIEWIMNISSANK
;
A
#
# COMPACT_ATOMS: atom_id res chain seq x y z
N MET A 1 -0.77 15.78 18.83
CA MET A 1 -1.14 14.36 18.81
C MET A 1 -2.64 14.21 19.03
N ILE A 2 -3.34 13.56 18.11
CA ILE A 2 -4.77 13.24 18.25
C ILE A 2 -4.89 11.99 19.12
N LYS A 3 -5.73 12.02 20.16
CA LYS A 3 -5.96 10.84 20.99
C LYS A 3 -7.05 9.99 20.37
N PHE A 4 -6.66 8.91 19.71
CA PHE A 4 -7.59 7.98 19.09
C PHE A 4 -8.30 7.09 20.14
N PRO A 5 -9.56 6.67 19.87
CA PRO A 5 -10.26 5.65 20.64
C PRO A 5 -9.47 4.34 20.67
N THR A 6 -9.66 3.56 21.74
CA THR A 6 -9.20 2.16 21.78
C THR A 6 -10.30 1.23 21.26
N LYS A 7 -9.98 -0.03 20.95
CA LYS A 7 -10.97 -1.08 20.59
C LYS A 7 -12.13 -1.15 21.63
N LYS A 8 -11.82 -1.07 22.93
CA LYS A 8 -12.83 -0.98 24.00
C LYS A 8 -13.76 0.23 23.87
N ARG A 9 -13.25 1.39 23.45
CA ARG A 9 -14.08 2.59 23.22
C ARG A 9 -14.95 2.45 21.99
N VAL A 10 -14.46 1.77 20.94
CA VAL A 10 -15.26 1.40 19.77
C VAL A 10 -16.44 0.52 20.19
N ASP A 11 -16.20 -0.52 21.01
CA ASP A 11 -17.27 -1.41 21.49
C ASP A 11 -18.31 -0.68 22.33
N LEU A 12 -17.86 0.18 23.26
CA LEU A 12 -18.76 0.98 24.09
C LEU A 12 -19.65 1.89 23.26
N TYR A 13 -19.12 2.46 22.17
CA TYR A 13 -19.91 3.27 21.26
C TYR A 13 -20.90 2.41 20.47
N LYS A 14 -20.44 1.30 19.85
CA LYS A 14 -21.29 0.35 19.12
C LYS A 14 -22.51 -0.10 19.94
N ASN A 15 -22.29 -0.42 21.22
CA ASN A 15 -23.33 -0.91 22.11
C ASN A 15 -24.26 0.20 22.67
N ALA A 16 -23.87 1.47 22.53
CA ALA A 16 -24.62 2.60 23.08
C ALA A 16 -25.59 3.23 22.07
N VAL A 17 -25.47 2.91 20.78
CA VAL A 17 -26.29 3.50 19.71
C VAL A 17 -26.98 2.42 18.89
N SER A 18 -28.09 2.76 18.22
CA SER A 18 -28.74 1.84 17.26
C SER A 18 -27.88 1.66 16.00
N SER A 19 -28.11 0.57 15.26
CA SER A 19 -27.43 0.34 13.97
C SER A 19 -27.65 1.47 12.97
N GLU A 20 -28.85 2.04 12.93
CA GLU A 20 -29.18 3.20 12.07
C GLU A 20 -28.36 4.43 12.47
N GLN A 21 -28.27 4.73 13.77
CA GLN A 21 -27.48 5.86 14.26
C GLN A 21 -25.98 5.65 14.00
N LEU A 22 -25.49 4.42 14.12
CA LEU A 22 -24.11 4.04 13.80
C LEU A 22 -23.77 4.35 12.35
N GLN A 23 -24.63 3.96 11.41
CA GLN A 23 -24.46 4.23 9.97
C GLN A 23 -24.52 5.73 9.67
N LEU A 24 -25.50 6.46 10.24
CA LEU A 24 -25.63 7.91 10.06
C LEU A 24 -24.41 8.67 10.59
N ASP A 25 -23.92 8.30 11.78
CA ASP A 25 -22.74 8.92 12.36
C ASP A 25 -21.48 8.60 11.56
N LEU A 26 -21.33 7.36 11.08
CA LEU A 26 -20.20 6.97 10.24
C LEU A 26 -20.20 7.72 8.90
N ALA A 27 -21.35 7.80 8.22
CA ALA A 27 -21.47 8.55 6.97
C ALA A 27 -21.08 10.02 7.15
N ALA A 28 -21.61 10.68 8.19
CA ALA A 28 -21.24 12.05 8.51
C ALA A 28 -19.76 12.22 8.93
N ALA A 29 -19.16 11.19 9.54
CA ALA A 29 -17.73 11.20 9.84
C ALA A 29 -16.88 11.04 8.57
N GLN A 30 -17.37 10.30 7.58
CA GLN A 30 -16.69 10.09 6.31
C GLN A 30 -16.67 11.37 5.45
N GLU A 31 -17.73 12.19 5.49
CA GLU A 31 -17.74 13.49 4.78
C GLU A 31 -16.56 14.38 5.22
N PHE A 32 -16.24 14.42 6.52
CA PHE A 32 -15.05 15.14 6.99
C PHE A 32 -13.74 14.57 6.43
N MET A 33 -13.70 13.27 6.11
CA MET A 33 -12.51 12.66 5.51
C MET A 33 -12.37 12.97 4.04
N PHE A 34 -13.49 13.09 3.30
CA PHE A 34 -13.45 13.60 1.92
C PHE A 34 -12.88 15.01 1.89
N ASP A 35 -13.39 15.92 2.73
CA ASP A 35 -12.82 17.27 2.87
C ASP A 35 -11.33 17.25 3.27
N ALA A 36 -10.92 16.29 4.11
CA ALA A 36 -9.54 16.19 4.58
C ALA A 36 -8.57 15.74 3.49
N TRP A 37 -9.02 14.93 2.53
CA TRP A 37 -8.18 14.50 1.40
C TRP A 37 -8.07 15.54 0.29
N GLU A 38 -8.97 16.52 0.24
CA GLU A 38 -8.97 17.57 -0.78
C GLU A 38 -8.13 18.80 -0.40
N THR A 39 -7.65 18.89 0.84
CA THR A 39 -6.93 20.06 1.36
C THR A 39 -5.47 19.77 1.66
N ASP A 40 -4.59 20.69 1.23
CA ASP A 40 -3.15 20.65 1.52
C ASP A 40 -2.78 21.30 2.87
N ASP A 41 -3.74 21.94 3.56
CA ASP A 41 -3.48 22.60 4.84
C ASP A 41 -3.52 21.59 6.00
N LEU A 42 -2.34 21.24 6.51
CA LEU A 42 -2.17 20.26 7.59
C LEU A 42 -2.99 20.61 8.86
N ASP A 43 -3.13 21.88 9.21
CA ASP A 43 -3.93 22.27 10.38
C ASP A 43 -5.42 22.04 10.14
N VAL A 44 -5.89 22.23 8.91
CA VAL A 44 -7.26 21.91 8.49
C VAL A 44 -7.47 20.39 8.48
N VAL A 45 -6.56 19.63 7.87
CA VAL A 45 -6.58 18.15 7.88
C VAL A 45 -6.72 17.62 9.30
N LEU A 46 -5.85 18.06 10.23
CA LEU A 46 -5.89 17.59 11.62
C LEU A 46 -7.17 18.01 12.34
N LYS A 47 -7.81 19.13 12.00
CA LYS A 47 -9.12 19.52 12.55
C LYS A 47 -10.22 18.61 12.04
N LEU A 48 -10.20 18.27 10.75
CA LEU A 48 -11.19 17.39 10.11
C LEU A 48 -11.10 15.96 10.65
N ILE A 49 -9.90 15.40 10.77
CA ILE A 49 -9.67 14.08 11.41
C ILE A 49 -10.25 14.05 12.84
N ARG A 50 -10.02 15.11 13.64
CA ARG A 50 -10.62 15.20 15.00
C ARG A 50 -12.15 15.24 14.96
N LYS A 51 -12.75 15.95 13.99
CA LYS A 51 -14.21 16.00 13.82
C LYS A 51 -14.75 14.63 13.43
N ALA A 52 -14.11 13.93 12.49
CA ALA A 52 -14.47 12.58 12.05
C ALA A 52 -14.50 11.61 13.24
N ILE A 53 -13.41 11.51 14.00
CA ILE A 53 -13.31 10.62 15.17
C ILE A 53 -14.28 10.98 16.28
N LYS A 54 -14.54 12.27 16.51
CA LYS A 54 -15.54 12.73 17.48
C LYS A 54 -16.95 12.35 17.05
N LYS A 55 -17.23 12.39 15.74
CA LYS A 55 -18.53 12.06 15.17
C LYS A 55 -18.78 10.56 15.17
N SER A 56 -17.81 9.77 14.75
CA SER A 56 -17.86 8.31 14.82
C SER A 56 -16.47 7.72 15.06
N PRO A 57 -16.27 6.94 16.14
CA PRO A 57 -15.02 6.21 16.34
C PRO A 57 -14.85 5.07 15.32
N LEU A 58 -15.86 4.80 14.47
CA LEU A 58 -15.80 3.80 13.41
C LEU A 58 -15.19 4.30 12.10
N CYS A 59 -14.90 5.60 11.99
CA CYS A 59 -14.31 6.20 10.80
C CYS A 59 -12.84 5.79 10.66
N ALA A 60 -12.59 4.60 10.11
CA ALA A 60 -11.26 3.99 9.99
C ALA A 60 -10.28 4.83 9.16
N ASP A 61 -10.78 5.51 8.12
CA ASP A 61 -9.97 6.41 7.28
C ASP A 61 -9.33 7.55 8.09
N ALA A 62 -9.99 8.03 9.15
CA ALA A 62 -9.43 9.07 10.01
C ALA A 62 -8.20 8.58 10.79
N TYR A 63 -8.16 7.31 11.17
CA TYR A 63 -7.00 6.70 11.83
C TYR A 63 -5.88 6.49 10.81
N SER A 64 -6.19 5.86 9.68
CA SER A 64 -5.20 5.50 8.66
C SER A 64 -4.55 6.73 8.04
N PHE A 65 -5.35 7.75 7.69
CA PHE A 65 -4.82 8.98 7.12
C PHE A 65 -3.98 9.78 8.11
N TYR A 66 -4.36 9.81 9.41
CA TYR A 66 -3.50 10.40 10.43
C TYR A 66 -2.15 9.69 10.52
N CYS A 67 -2.16 8.35 10.53
CA CYS A 67 -0.92 7.57 10.58
C CYS A 67 -0.05 7.77 9.32
N GLU A 68 -0.67 7.97 8.16
CA GLU A 68 0.04 8.25 6.90
C GLU A 68 0.77 9.60 6.95
N ILE A 69 0.09 10.67 7.37
CA ILE A 69 0.66 12.03 7.39
C ILE A 69 1.50 12.33 8.64
N SER A 70 1.46 11.46 9.64
CA SER A 70 2.20 11.64 10.88
C SER A 70 3.66 11.23 10.74
N GLU A 71 4.56 12.03 11.30
CA GLU A 71 6.01 11.73 11.41
C GLU A 71 6.33 10.78 12.58
N GLU A 72 5.32 10.20 13.22
CA GLU A 72 5.52 9.20 14.29
C GLU A 72 6.26 7.95 13.76
N PRO A 73 7.07 7.27 14.60
CA PRO A 73 7.68 6.00 14.23
C PRO A 73 6.64 4.93 13.88
N PRO A 74 6.91 4.03 12.92
CA PRO A 74 5.97 2.99 12.49
C PRO A 74 5.42 2.14 13.64
N GLU A 75 6.26 1.78 14.61
CA GLU A 75 5.89 0.98 15.78
C GLU A 75 4.80 1.66 16.62
N SER A 76 4.84 2.99 16.69
CA SER A 76 3.87 3.77 17.46
C SER A 76 2.50 3.84 16.77
N LYS A 77 2.47 3.66 15.44
CA LYS A 77 1.26 3.70 14.61
C LYS A 77 0.47 2.39 14.66
N ILE A 78 1.13 1.24 14.89
CA ILE A 78 0.53 -0.10 14.84
C ILE A 78 -0.74 -0.20 15.71
N GLY A 79 -0.69 0.22 16.98
CA GLY A 79 -1.86 0.12 17.86
C GLY A 79 -3.07 0.96 17.39
N THR A 80 -2.81 2.11 16.77
CA THR A 80 -3.83 2.97 16.17
C THR A 80 -4.42 2.32 14.93
N LEU A 81 -3.57 1.76 14.06
CA LEU A 81 -3.96 1.09 12.82
C LEU A 81 -4.70 -0.23 13.06
N GLU A 82 -4.32 -0.99 14.07
CA GLU A 82 -5.09 -2.15 14.53
C GLU A 82 -6.50 -1.75 15.01
N THR A 83 -6.60 -0.59 15.66
CA THR A 83 -7.90 -0.07 16.08
C THR A 83 -8.71 0.44 14.89
N ALA A 84 -8.05 1.02 13.88
CA ALA A 84 -8.67 1.40 12.60
C ALA A 84 -9.27 0.18 11.89
N LEU A 85 -8.49 -0.88 11.76
CA LEU A 85 -8.93 -2.12 11.12
C LEU A 85 -10.10 -2.77 11.90
N TYR A 86 -10.02 -2.76 13.23
CA TYR A 86 -11.11 -3.23 14.09
C TYR A 86 -12.39 -2.38 13.91
N ALA A 87 -12.25 -1.05 13.93
CA ALA A 87 -13.33 -0.12 13.71
C ALA A 87 -14.03 -0.33 12.35
N ALA A 88 -13.24 -0.51 11.28
CA ALA A 88 -13.78 -0.84 9.96
C ALA A 88 -14.51 -2.19 9.94
N SER A 89 -13.96 -3.21 10.61
CA SER A 89 -14.62 -4.52 10.73
C SER A 89 -15.95 -4.41 11.49
N VAL A 90 -16.01 -3.58 12.53
CA VAL A 90 -17.25 -3.33 13.28
C VAL A 90 -18.27 -2.59 12.42
N ALA A 91 -17.82 -1.64 11.60
CA ALA A 91 -18.68 -0.89 10.67
C ALA A 91 -19.31 -1.79 9.60
N LEU A 92 -18.58 -2.79 9.10
CA LEU A 92 -19.07 -3.75 8.10
C LEU A 92 -20.06 -4.77 8.68
N GLY A 93 -19.96 -5.08 9.98
CA GLY A 93 -20.92 -5.95 10.64
C GLY A 93 -20.98 -7.37 10.05
N GLU A 94 -22.18 -7.93 10.00
CA GLU A 94 -22.44 -9.31 9.52
C GLU A 94 -22.28 -9.43 7.98
N ASP A 95 -22.46 -8.32 7.26
CA ASP A 95 -22.40 -8.26 5.79
C ASP A 95 -20.97 -8.46 5.24
N PHE A 96 -19.94 -8.45 6.10
CA PHE A 96 -18.53 -8.60 5.69
C PHE A 96 -18.30 -9.77 4.72
N GLN A 97 -18.90 -10.93 5.01
CA GLN A 97 -18.70 -12.14 4.20
C GLN A 97 -19.37 -12.03 2.82
N GLU A 98 -20.44 -11.25 2.70
CA GLU A 98 -21.14 -11.04 1.44
C GLU A 98 -20.30 -10.26 0.43
N PHE A 99 -19.38 -9.44 0.91
CA PHE A 99 -18.48 -8.65 0.06
C PHE A 99 -17.24 -9.42 -0.41
N ALA A 100 -16.93 -10.57 0.19
CA ALA A 100 -15.65 -11.27 -0.01
C ALA A 100 -15.40 -11.59 -1.49
N GLY A 101 -14.19 -11.27 -1.96
CA GLY A 101 -13.80 -11.36 -3.38
C GLY A 101 -14.15 -10.13 -4.22
N ASN A 102 -14.96 -9.20 -3.72
CA ASN A 102 -15.37 -7.98 -4.41
C ASN A 102 -15.22 -6.71 -3.55
N PHE A 103 -14.36 -6.74 -2.52
CA PHE A 103 -14.22 -5.67 -1.53
C PHE A 103 -13.94 -4.28 -2.13
N TRP A 104 -13.37 -4.17 -3.33
CA TRP A 104 -13.12 -2.85 -3.91
C TRP A 104 -14.35 -2.25 -4.61
N GLY A 105 -15.27 -3.11 -5.06
CA GLY A 105 -16.50 -2.71 -5.75
C GLY A 105 -17.49 -2.00 -4.83
N PHE A 106 -17.48 -2.33 -3.54
CA PHE A 106 -18.31 -1.68 -2.52
C PHE A 106 -17.54 -0.55 -1.84
N VAL A 107 -18.19 0.58 -1.62
CA VAL A 107 -17.54 1.77 -1.04
C VAL A 107 -17.32 1.58 0.46
N GLU A 108 -18.26 0.88 1.10
CA GLU A 108 -18.35 0.58 2.52
C GLU A 108 -17.15 -0.25 3.03
N THR A 109 -16.59 -1.09 2.17
CA THR A 109 -15.44 -1.97 2.47
C THR A 109 -14.09 -1.30 2.23
N ARG A 110 -14.03 -0.15 1.54
CA ARG A 110 -12.76 0.51 1.22
C ARG A 110 -12.02 1.03 2.46
N PRO A 111 -12.68 1.59 3.49
CA PRO A 111 -12.00 1.95 4.74
C PRO A 111 -11.32 0.75 5.41
N TYR A 112 -11.93 -0.44 5.35
CA TYR A 112 -11.31 -1.68 5.86
C TYR A 112 -10.03 -2.01 5.08
N MET A 113 -10.10 -1.98 3.74
CA MET A 113 -8.96 -2.30 2.89
C MET A 113 -7.83 -1.27 3.01
N ARG A 114 -8.13 0.02 3.16
CA ARG A 114 -7.12 1.06 3.42
C ARG A 114 -6.48 0.92 4.79
N ALA A 115 -7.27 0.64 5.83
CA ALA A 115 -6.74 0.38 7.17
C ALA A 115 -5.81 -0.84 7.20
N LYS A 116 -6.15 -1.90 6.44
CA LYS A 116 -5.35 -3.10 6.30
C LYS A 116 -4.02 -2.85 5.57
N ALA A 117 -4.04 -2.06 4.49
CA ALA A 117 -2.82 -1.63 3.80
C ALA A 117 -1.90 -0.81 4.72
N ALA A 118 -2.45 0.21 5.39
CA ALA A 118 -1.68 1.06 6.29
C ALA A 118 -1.07 0.26 7.46
N LEU A 119 -1.80 -0.73 7.99
CA LEU A 119 -1.29 -1.63 9.02
C LEU A 119 -0.16 -2.54 8.48
N ALA A 120 -0.33 -3.12 7.28
CA ALA A 120 0.70 -3.94 6.66
C ALA A 120 2.00 -3.14 6.45
N ASP A 121 1.89 -1.90 5.99
CA ASP A 121 3.03 -1.01 5.78
C ASP A 121 3.76 -0.67 7.10
N ALA A 122 3.03 -0.25 8.13
CA ALA A 122 3.62 0.03 9.44
C ALA A 122 4.27 -1.22 10.09
N LEU A 123 3.68 -2.41 9.88
CA LEU A 123 4.26 -3.68 10.33
C LEU A 123 5.55 -3.99 9.55
N TRP A 124 5.57 -3.77 8.24
CA TRP A 124 6.77 -3.99 7.43
C TRP A 124 7.91 -3.05 7.83
N GLU A 125 7.63 -1.75 7.95
CA GLU A 125 8.62 -0.75 8.33
C GLU A 125 9.21 -0.97 9.73
N SER A 126 8.44 -1.57 10.64
CA SER A 126 8.89 -1.95 11.99
C SER A 126 9.56 -3.32 12.08
N GLY A 127 9.77 -4.01 10.95
CA GLY A 127 10.42 -5.32 10.90
C GLY A 127 9.51 -6.52 11.21
N ASN A 128 8.20 -6.30 11.37
CA ASN A 128 7.19 -7.35 11.56
C ASN A 128 6.75 -7.94 10.21
N PHE A 129 7.70 -8.54 9.49
CA PHE A 129 7.55 -8.92 8.09
C PHE A 129 6.44 -9.96 7.82
N TYR A 130 6.38 -11.04 8.60
CA TYR A 130 5.36 -12.09 8.40
C TYR A 130 3.93 -11.61 8.68
N PRO A 131 3.65 -10.87 9.78
CA PRO A 131 2.35 -10.21 9.95
C PRO A 131 1.97 -9.28 8.80
N ALA A 132 2.91 -8.47 8.29
CA ALA A 132 2.67 -7.60 7.14
C ALA A 132 2.23 -8.40 5.90
N MET A 133 2.98 -9.45 5.54
CA MET A 133 2.64 -10.34 4.43
C MET A 133 1.29 -11.04 4.62
N SER A 134 0.94 -11.46 5.85
CA SER A 134 -0.37 -12.05 6.15
C SER A 134 -1.51 -11.09 5.79
N HIS A 135 -1.37 -9.80 6.14
CA HIS A 135 -2.35 -8.79 5.76
C HIS A 135 -2.45 -8.62 4.24
N CYS A 136 -1.32 -8.58 3.52
CA CYS A 136 -1.31 -8.51 2.06
C CYS A 136 -2.02 -9.71 1.41
N HIS A 137 -1.73 -10.93 1.87
CA HIS A 137 -2.41 -12.13 1.36
C HIS A 137 -3.91 -12.11 1.59
N GLU A 138 -4.36 -11.70 2.78
CA GLU A 138 -5.78 -11.55 3.06
C GLU A 138 -6.41 -10.48 2.15
N MET A 139 -5.73 -9.36 1.89
CA MET A 139 -6.22 -8.34 0.96
C MET A 139 -6.38 -8.89 -0.46
N LEU A 140 -5.44 -9.69 -0.96
CA LEU A 140 -5.56 -10.34 -2.27
C LEU A 140 -6.72 -11.33 -2.34
N LYS A 141 -7.08 -11.99 -1.23
CA LYS A 141 -8.28 -12.86 -1.17
C LYS A 141 -9.57 -12.02 -1.18
N LEU A 142 -9.59 -10.91 -0.44
CA LEU A 142 -10.77 -10.04 -0.36
C LEU A 142 -10.99 -9.24 -1.65
N ASN A 143 -9.90 -8.92 -2.37
CA ASN A 143 -9.89 -8.19 -3.63
C ASN A 143 -8.90 -8.83 -4.64
N PRO A 144 -9.27 -9.92 -5.32
CA PRO A 144 -8.40 -10.63 -6.26
C PRO A 144 -7.98 -9.80 -7.47
N ASN A 145 -8.82 -8.84 -7.89
CA ASN A 145 -8.50 -7.87 -8.94
C ASN A 145 -7.39 -6.90 -8.52
N ASP A 146 -7.08 -6.85 -7.22
CA ASP A 146 -6.01 -6.09 -6.61
C ASP A 146 -5.91 -4.64 -7.11
N ASN A 147 -7.03 -3.93 -7.00
CA ASN A 147 -7.13 -2.52 -7.36
C ASN A 147 -6.20 -1.60 -6.56
N GLN A 148 -5.67 -2.07 -5.43
CA GLN A 148 -4.75 -1.32 -4.58
C GLN A 148 -3.27 -1.60 -4.91
N GLY A 149 -2.96 -2.56 -5.78
CA GLY A 149 -1.58 -2.91 -6.10
C GLY A 149 -0.84 -3.66 -4.99
N ILE A 150 -1.55 -4.37 -4.12
CA ILE A 150 -0.97 -5.18 -3.04
C ILE A 150 -0.03 -6.27 -3.58
N ARG A 151 -0.27 -6.79 -4.78
CA ARG A 151 0.64 -7.76 -5.43
C ARG A 151 2.01 -7.15 -5.71
N HIS A 152 2.07 -5.84 -5.98
CA HIS A 152 3.34 -5.13 -6.17
C HIS A 152 4.10 -5.06 -4.84
N LEU A 153 3.41 -4.63 -3.78
CA LEU A 153 3.98 -4.60 -2.43
C LEU A 153 4.49 -6.00 -1.99
N LEU A 154 3.70 -7.04 -2.20
CA LEU A 154 4.07 -8.41 -1.83
C LEU A 154 5.25 -8.94 -2.67
N ALA A 155 5.32 -8.60 -3.96
CA ALA A 155 6.47 -8.94 -4.80
C ALA A 155 7.77 -8.31 -4.29
N ASN A 156 7.69 -7.06 -3.82
CA ASN A 156 8.81 -6.38 -3.17
C ASN A 156 9.22 -7.08 -1.87
N TYR A 157 8.26 -7.47 -1.04
CA TYR A 157 8.52 -8.16 0.22
C TYR A 157 9.28 -9.48 -0.01
N TYR A 158 8.88 -10.27 -0.99
CA TYR A 158 9.59 -11.49 -1.35
C TYR A 158 10.99 -11.24 -1.90
N LEU A 159 11.18 -10.18 -2.70
CA LEU A 159 12.51 -9.79 -3.16
C LEU A 159 13.44 -9.37 -2.01
N GLU A 160 12.90 -8.67 -1.00
CA GLU A 160 13.65 -8.21 0.17
C GLU A 160 14.05 -9.35 1.11
N LEU A 161 13.19 -10.36 1.26
CA LEU A 161 13.40 -11.52 2.12
C LEU A 161 13.99 -12.74 1.39
N GLU A 162 14.31 -12.59 0.10
CA GLU A 162 14.85 -13.66 -0.74
C GLU A 162 13.94 -14.90 -0.83
N MET A 163 12.62 -14.69 -0.74
CA MET A 163 11.59 -15.73 -0.87
C MET A 163 11.31 -16.02 -2.35
N VAL A 164 12.27 -16.67 -3.01
CA VAL A 164 12.25 -16.89 -4.47
C VAL A 164 11.05 -17.72 -4.91
N ASP A 165 10.72 -18.81 -4.20
CA ASP A 165 9.64 -19.70 -4.59
C ASP A 165 8.27 -18.99 -4.53
N ASP A 166 7.99 -18.27 -3.45
CA ASP A 166 6.76 -17.48 -3.30
C ASP A 166 6.67 -16.35 -4.33
N LEU A 167 7.80 -15.70 -4.63
CA LEU A 167 7.86 -14.69 -5.68
C LEU A 167 7.55 -15.27 -7.05
N SER A 168 8.10 -16.45 -7.38
CA SER A 168 7.83 -17.13 -8.65
C SER A 168 6.34 -17.45 -8.80
N VAL A 169 5.71 -18.00 -7.76
CA VAL A 169 4.25 -18.27 -7.76
C VAL A 169 3.45 -16.98 -8.00
N LEU A 170 3.78 -15.90 -7.28
CA LEU A 170 3.11 -14.61 -7.46
C LEU A 170 3.27 -14.06 -8.88
N LEU A 171 4.47 -14.16 -9.47
CA LEU A 171 4.73 -13.66 -10.82
C LEU A 171 4.01 -14.47 -11.90
N ASP A 172 3.76 -15.75 -11.66
CA ASP A 172 2.99 -16.65 -12.53
C ASP A 172 1.48 -16.35 -12.43
N ASP A 173 0.96 -16.20 -11.21
CA ASP A 173 -0.44 -15.80 -10.94
C ASP A 173 -0.79 -14.46 -11.62
N TYR A 174 0.19 -13.56 -11.71
CA TYR A 174 0.08 -12.25 -12.37
C TYR A 174 0.93 -12.14 -13.64
N SER A 175 1.04 -13.22 -14.42
CA SER A 175 1.81 -13.26 -15.68
C SER A 175 1.38 -12.23 -16.72
N GLY A 176 0.10 -11.83 -16.72
CA GLY A 176 -0.44 -10.80 -17.60
C GLY A 176 -0.17 -9.35 -17.17
N ASP A 177 0.34 -9.12 -15.95
CA ASP A 177 0.65 -7.78 -15.47
C ASP A 177 2.01 -7.31 -16.03
N MET A 178 1.90 -6.40 -17.01
CA MET A 178 3.02 -5.79 -17.74
C MET A 178 3.44 -4.44 -17.17
N ARG A 179 2.97 -4.06 -15.97
CA ARG A 179 3.35 -2.81 -15.32
C ARG A 179 4.82 -2.83 -14.90
N PRO A 180 5.47 -1.66 -14.78
CA PRO A 180 6.89 -1.59 -14.48
C PRO A 180 7.27 -2.34 -13.21
N PHE A 181 6.41 -2.31 -12.20
CA PHE A 181 6.69 -2.96 -10.93
C PHE A 181 7.01 -4.46 -11.08
N LEU A 182 6.14 -5.24 -11.72
CA LEU A 182 6.39 -6.68 -11.91
C LEU A 182 7.41 -6.94 -13.01
N GLN A 183 7.50 -6.10 -14.04
CA GLN A 183 8.51 -6.28 -15.09
C GLN A 183 9.94 -6.10 -14.56
N TYR A 184 10.20 -5.07 -13.77
CA TYR A 184 11.51 -4.89 -13.13
C TYR A 184 11.77 -5.92 -12.02
N THR A 185 10.73 -6.40 -11.34
CA THR A 185 10.84 -7.52 -10.40
C THR A 185 11.30 -8.80 -11.12
N ARG A 186 10.69 -9.13 -12.28
CA ARG A 186 11.11 -10.26 -13.13
C ARG A 186 12.56 -10.11 -13.60
N ALA A 187 12.93 -8.91 -14.05
CA ALA A 187 14.30 -8.65 -14.50
C ALA A 187 15.32 -8.84 -13.37
N LEU A 188 15.05 -8.32 -12.17
CA LEU A 188 15.94 -8.50 -11.02
C LEU A 188 16.04 -9.96 -10.57
N LEU A 189 14.91 -10.69 -10.56
CA LEU A 189 14.90 -12.11 -10.22
C LEU A 189 15.71 -12.93 -11.24
N ALA A 190 15.49 -12.70 -12.54
CA ALA A 190 16.22 -13.37 -13.62
C ALA A 190 17.73 -13.08 -13.54
N TYR A 191 18.10 -11.84 -13.22
CA TYR A 191 19.49 -11.46 -13.00
C TYR A 191 20.11 -12.21 -11.81
N ARG A 192 19.43 -12.25 -10.66
CA ARG A 192 19.90 -12.98 -9.47
C ARG A 192 20.10 -14.47 -9.75
N GLN A 193 19.26 -15.05 -10.60
CA GLN A 193 19.32 -16.46 -10.98
C GLN A 193 20.30 -16.75 -12.13
N SER A 194 20.97 -15.73 -12.67
CA SER A 194 21.84 -15.87 -13.86
C SER A 194 21.11 -16.51 -15.04
N SER A 195 19.84 -16.16 -15.24
CA SER A 195 19.03 -16.67 -16.35
C SER A 195 19.64 -16.24 -17.69
N PRO A 196 19.70 -17.13 -18.71
CA PRO A 196 20.18 -16.76 -20.04
C PRO A 196 19.33 -15.67 -20.70
N ASP A 197 18.06 -15.54 -20.30
CA ASP A 197 17.11 -14.59 -20.87
C ASP A 197 17.04 -13.27 -20.08
N ALA A 198 17.89 -13.08 -19.05
CA ALA A 198 17.82 -11.94 -18.15
C ALA A 198 17.90 -10.59 -18.89
N ASP A 199 18.77 -10.49 -19.90
CA ASP A 199 18.93 -9.28 -20.70
C ASP A 199 17.67 -8.93 -21.50
N ASP A 200 16.99 -9.93 -22.05
CA ASP A 200 15.77 -9.71 -22.83
C ASP A 200 14.58 -9.34 -21.93
N ILE A 201 14.49 -9.96 -20.74
CA ILE A 201 13.52 -9.57 -19.71
C ILE A 201 13.77 -8.13 -19.24
N ALA A 202 15.04 -7.74 -19.06
CA ALA A 202 15.42 -6.38 -18.73
C ALA A 202 15.04 -5.37 -19.82
N LYS A 203 15.22 -5.70 -21.11
CA LYS A 203 14.76 -4.84 -22.21
C LYS A 203 13.25 -4.62 -22.14
N ALA A 204 12.47 -5.67 -21.91
CA ALA A 204 11.01 -5.57 -21.74
C ALA A 204 10.64 -4.68 -20.54
N ALA A 205 11.35 -4.83 -19.41
CA ALA A 205 11.17 -3.97 -18.24
C ALA A 205 11.47 -2.50 -18.56
N ILE A 206 12.57 -2.22 -19.25
CA ILE A 206 12.93 -0.85 -19.67
C ILE A 206 11.88 -0.25 -20.60
N SER A 207 11.32 -1.04 -21.51
CA SER A 207 10.22 -0.58 -22.38
C SER A 207 8.94 -0.25 -21.61
N SER A 208 8.67 -0.90 -20.48
CA SER A 208 7.51 -0.59 -19.63
C SER A 208 7.62 0.78 -18.95
N ASN A 209 8.84 1.18 -18.55
CA ASN A 209 9.13 2.54 -18.09
C ASN A 209 10.64 2.83 -18.17
N LYS A 210 11.02 3.70 -19.11
CA LYS A 210 12.42 4.04 -19.43
C LYS A 210 13.12 4.92 -18.40
N HIS A 211 12.38 5.49 -17.45
CA HIS A 211 12.93 6.44 -16.46
C HIS A 211 13.57 5.72 -15.28
N ILE A 212 13.11 4.51 -14.95
CA ILE A 212 13.55 3.73 -13.78
C ILE A 212 15.07 3.48 -13.74
N PRO A 213 15.78 3.09 -14.81
CA PRO A 213 17.22 2.78 -14.71
C PRO A 213 18.03 3.99 -14.24
N SER A 214 17.75 5.17 -14.82
CA SER A 214 18.39 6.44 -14.44
C SER A 214 18.08 6.87 -13.01
N LEU A 215 16.93 6.49 -12.47
CA LEU A 215 16.61 6.74 -11.07
C LEU A 215 17.29 5.70 -10.14
N LEU A 216 17.36 4.43 -10.53
CA LEU A 216 18.08 3.38 -9.80
C LEU A 216 19.54 3.75 -9.60
N SER A 217 20.19 4.31 -10.64
CA SER A 217 21.60 4.72 -10.57
C SER A 217 21.89 5.82 -9.56
N LYS A 218 20.86 6.51 -9.04
CA LYS A 218 21.02 7.51 -7.97
C LYS A 218 21.15 6.89 -6.58
N CYS A 219 20.80 5.60 -6.43
CA CYS A 219 20.88 4.85 -5.17
C CYS A 219 20.21 5.55 -3.97
N LYS A 220 19.13 6.31 -4.21
CA LYS A 220 18.40 7.03 -3.16
C LYS A 220 16.91 7.16 -3.48
N LEU A 221 16.11 7.30 -2.43
CA LEU A 221 14.70 7.68 -2.53
C LEU A 221 14.56 9.03 -3.24
N GLN A 222 13.47 9.17 -3.99
CA GLN A 222 13.13 10.39 -4.73
C GLN A 222 11.99 11.14 -4.00
N PRO A 223 11.96 12.49 -4.08
CA PRO A 223 10.81 13.25 -3.60
C PRO A 223 9.52 12.74 -4.26
N LYS A 224 8.47 12.52 -3.47
CA LYS A 224 7.16 12.10 -3.98
C LYS A 224 6.61 13.17 -4.94
N SER A 225 5.87 12.74 -5.97
CA SER A 225 5.13 13.66 -6.81
C SER A 225 3.95 14.26 -6.04
N ASN A 226 3.71 15.57 -6.19
CA ASN A 226 2.57 16.26 -5.57
C ASN A 226 1.28 16.14 -6.40
N SER A 227 1.29 15.40 -7.52
CA SER A 227 0.13 15.29 -8.41
C SER A 227 -1.04 14.51 -7.81
N GLY A 228 -0.81 13.67 -6.79
CA GLY A 228 -1.83 12.74 -6.25
C GLY A 228 -2.22 11.62 -7.21
N TYR A 229 -1.75 11.67 -8.46
CA TYR A 229 -1.98 10.68 -9.51
C TYR A 229 -0.65 10.15 -10.03
N ILE A 230 -0.65 8.86 -10.37
CA ILE A 230 0.46 8.18 -11.04
C ILE A 230 0.10 7.96 -12.50
N THR A 231 0.92 8.50 -13.39
CA THR A 231 0.77 8.43 -14.84
C THR A 231 1.52 7.21 -15.38
N LEU A 232 0.82 6.38 -16.14
CA LEU A 232 1.36 5.13 -16.65
C LEU A 232 2.56 5.36 -17.58
N GLY A 233 3.69 4.72 -17.28
CA GLY A 233 4.93 4.77 -18.06
C GLY A 233 5.77 6.04 -17.87
N GLU A 234 5.33 6.97 -17.04
CA GLU A 234 5.95 8.28 -16.87
C GLU A 234 6.85 8.36 -15.62
N MET A 235 7.45 9.53 -15.41
CA MET A 235 8.42 9.79 -14.33
C MET A 235 7.84 9.58 -12.92
N ASP A 236 6.57 9.90 -12.70
CA ASP A 236 5.89 9.73 -11.42
C ASP A 236 5.73 8.25 -11.04
N GLU A 237 5.36 7.37 -11.97
CA GLU A 237 5.35 5.91 -11.77
C GLU A 237 6.77 5.38 -11.50
N ALA A 238 7.78 5.95 -12.18
CA ALA A 238 9.17 5.57 -11.93
C ALA A 238 9.64 5.98 -10.53
N ILE A 239 9.26 7.17 -10.05
CA ILE A 239 9.55 7.64 -8.69
C ILE A 239 8.88 6.72 -7.66
N ASP A 240 7.62 6.37 -7.89
CA ASP A 240 6.88 5.46 -7.02
C ASP A 240 7.56 4.09 -6.91
N TYR A 241 7.92 3.49 -8.05
CA TYR A 241 8.67 2.23 -8.10
C TYR A 241 9.98 2.31 -7.31
N ILE A 242 10.76 3.38 -7.48
CA ILE A 242 12.05 3.53 -6.80
C ILE A 242 11.86 3.62 -5.28
N ASN A 243 10.87 4.37 -4.83
CA ASN A 243 10.63 4.57 -3.41
C ASN A 243 10.23 3.27 -2.69
N HIS A 244 9.62 2.33 -3.41
CA HIS A 244 9.25 1.02 -2.86
C HIS A 244 10.30 -0.08 -3.12
N ASN A 245 11.07 -0.02 -4.22
CA ASN A 245 11.86 -1.17 -4.69
C ASN A 245 13.37 -0.99 -4.70
N ILE A 246 13.91 0.16 -4.29
CA ILE A 246 15.36 0.39 -4.42
C ILE A 246 16.22 -0.57 -3.57
N LYS A 247 15.71 -1.04 -2.42
CA LYS A 247 16.48 -1.88 -1.48
C LYS A 247 16.92 -3.21 -2.11
N PRO A 248 16.04 -4.02 -2.74
CA PRO A 248 16.45 -5.20 -3.48
C PRO A 248 17.54 -4.96 -4.53
N TRP A 249 17.48 -3.85 -5.27
CA TRP A 249 18.47 -3.51 -6.30
C TRP A 249 19.83 -3.19 -5.71
N ILE A 250 19.87 -2.35 -4.66
CA ILE A 250 21.12 -1.99 -3.97
C ILE A 250 21.78 -3.23 -3.34
N ARG A 251 20.98 -4.13 -2.77
CA ARG A 251 21.50 -5.37 -2.15
C ARG A 251 22.00 -6.39 -3.17
N THR A 252 21.63 -6.26 -4.45
CA THR A 252 22.05 -7.20 -5.50
C THR A 252 23.31 -6.68 -6.18
N PRO A 253 24.47 -7.34 -6.03
CA PRO A 253 25.72 -6.87 -6.60
C PRO A 253 25.61 -6.66 -8.11
N ASN A 254 26.12 -5.53 -8.61
CA ASN A 254 26.20 -5.17 -10.03
C ASN A 254 24.85 -5.07 -10.79
N ALA A 255 23.70 -5.29 -10.15
CA ALA A 255 22.40 -5.26 -10.82
C ALA A 255 22.05 -3.87 -11.40
N ILE A 256 22.39 -2.80 -10.68
CA ILE A 256 22.13 -1.42 -11.14
C ILE A 256 23.04 -1.05 -12.34
N GLU A 257 24.30 -1.47 -12.32
CA GLU A 257 25.21 -1.26 -13.47
C GLU A 257 24.72 -2.06 -14.68
N TRP A 258 24.33 -3.31 -14.47
CA TRP A 258 23.79 -4.18 -15.50
C TRP A 258 22.56 -3.57 -16.19
N ILE A 259 21.53 -3.16 -15.44
CA ILE A 259 20.31 -2.59 -16.05
C ILE A 259 20.58 -1.25 -16.75
N MET A 260 21.56 -0.46 -16.26
CA MET A 260 22.01 0.78 -16.90
C MET A 260 22.72 0.54 -18.23
N ASN A 261 23.55 -0.51 -18.32
CA ASN A 261 24.24 -0.89 -19.55
C ASN A 261 23.22 -1.32 -20.63
N ILE A 262 22.23 -2.13 -20.26
CA ILE A 262 21.15 -2.52 -21.18
C ILE A 262 20.35 -1.28 -21.63
N SER A 263 19.98 -0.40 -20.70
CA SER A 263 19.24 0.82 -21.02
C SER A 263 19.99 1.76 -21.95
N SER A 264 21.32 1.78 -21.88
CA SER A 264 22.17 2.64 -22.73
C SER A 264 22.38 2.04 -24.12
N ALA A 265 22.41 0.71 -24.24
CA ALA A 265 22.49 0.00 -25.52
C ALA A 265 21.17 0.06 -26.33
N ASN A 266 20.05 0.35 -25.68
CA ASN A 266 18.72 0.49 -26.30
C ASN A 266 18.41 1.91 -26.81
N LYS A 267 19.31 2.88 -26.65
CA LYS A 267 19.16 4.26 -27.17
C LYS A 267 19.75 4.39 -28.56
#